data_AF-A0A257YE11-F1
#
_entry.id   AF-A0A257YE11-F1
#
_cell.length_a   1.000
_cell.length_b   1.000
_cell.length_c   1.000
_cell.angle_alpha   90.00
_cell.angle_beta   90.00
_cell.angle_gamma   90.00
#
_symmetry.space_group_name_H-M   'P 1'
#
loop_
_entity.id
_entity.type
_entity.pdbx_description
1 polymer ?
#
loop_
_entity_poly.entity_id
_entity_poly.type
_entity_poly.pdbx_seq_one_letter_code
_entity_poly.pdbx_strand_id
1 'polypeptide(L)'
;MEQFGDIMDAAFDPGSGSFAELAFVTPCCGQSAKLNELEFERPAAFGSFELEVFNPEAGDLPDGFIPSLEQALGTQITTVWRHI
;
A
#
# COMPACT_ATOMS: atom_id res chain seq x y z
N MET A 1 16.65 -0.80 12.19
CA MET A 1 15.53 -0.04 11.55
C MET A 1 14.26 -0.83 11.84
N GLU A 2 13.88 -0.90 13.12
CA GLU A 2 12.86 -1.85 13.64
C GLU A 2 11.71 -1.12 14.36
N GLN A 3 11.73 0.21 14.40
CA GLN A 3 10.96 1.00 15.36
C GLN A 3 9.45 1.11 15.04
N PHE A 4 9.04 0.97 13.78
CA PHE A 4 7.64 1.14 13.39
C PHE A 4 6.79 -0.11 13.61
N GLY A 5 7.36 -1.31 13.45
CA GLY A 5 6.66 -2.56 13.71
C GLY A 5 6.24 -2.67 15.16
N ASP A 6 7.16 -2.41 16.08
CA ASP A 6 6.92 -2.49 17.52
C ASP A 6 5.82 -1.51 17.99
N ILE A 7 5.75 -0.31 17.40
CA ILE A 7 4.72 0.69 17.71
C ILE A 7 3.34 0.22 17.22
N MET A 8 3.29 -0.39 16.03
CA MET A 8 2.04 -0.94 15.48
C MET A 8 1.55 -2.09 16.34
N ASP A 9 2.43 -3.02 16.72
CA ASP A 9 2.08 -4.17 17.57
C ASP A 9 1.57 -3.74 18.94
N ALA A 10 2.18 -2.71 19.55
CA ALA A 10 1.73 -2.18 20.84
C ALA A 10 0.38 -1.45 20.77
N ALA A 11 0.03 -0.88 19.62
CA ALA A 11 -1.20 -0.12 19.42
C ALA A 11 -2.38 -0.96 18.89
N PHE A 12 -2.12 -2.21 18.47
CA PHE A 12 -3.14 -3.13 17.99
C PHE A 12 -4.02 -3.63 19.14
N ASP A 13 -5.33 -3.41 19.04
CA ASP A 13 -6.31 -3.99 19.94
C ASP A 13 -6.86 -5.30 19.36
N PRO A 14 -6.48 -6.47 19.91
CA PRO A 14 -6.96 -7.76 19.40
C PRO A 14 -8.46 -7.99 19.63
N GLY A 15 -9.09 -7.25 20.56
CA GLY A 15 -10.52 -7.36 20.84
C GLY A 15 -11.40 -6.71 19.76
N SER A 16 -10.94 -5.60 19.19
CA SER A 16 -11.61 -4.88 18.09
C SER A 16 -11.02 -5.18 16.71
N GLY A 17 -9.80 -5.75 16.64
CA GLY A 17 -9.06 -5.92 15.40
C GLY A 17 -8.63 -4.58 14.77
N SER A 18 -8.53 -3.53 15.58
CA SER A 18 -8.28 -2.16 15.11
C SER A 18 -7.12 -1.50 15.87
N PHE A 19 -6.64 -0.37 15.36
CA PHE A 19 -5.65 0.47 16.04
C PHE A 19 -6.37 1.69 16.63
N ALA A 20 -6.23 1.90 17.94
CA ALA A 20 -6.93 3.01 18.62
C ALA A 20 -6.30 4.38 18.30
N GLU A 21 -4.97 4.51 18.41
CA GLU A 21 -4.24 5.72 18.05
C GLU A 21 -2.78 5.38 17.75
N LEU A 22 -2.32 5.75 16.54
CA LEU A 22 -0.94 5.47 16.08
C LEU A 22 -0.11 6.76 16.04
N ALA A 23 -0.16 7.53 17.13
CA ALA A 23 0.65 8.74 17.28
C ALA A 23 2.09 8.38 17.69
N PHE A 24 3.08 8.93 16.99
CA PHE A 24 4.49 8.82 17.34
C PHE A 24 5.21 10.16 17.19
N VAL A 25 6.36 10.30 17.83
CA VAL A 25 7.22 11.48 17.69
C VAL A 25 8.30 11.16 16.66
N THR A 26 8.34 11.97 15.60
CA THR A 26 9.30 11.79 14.51
C THR A 26 10.73 12.06 14.99
N PRO A 27 11.70 11.15 14.76
CA PRO A 27 13.07 11.32 15.27
C PRO A 27 13.84 12.42 14.52
N CYS A 28 13.37 12.82 13.34
CA CYS A 28 14.02 13.84 12.51
C CYS A 28 13.72 15.28 12.95
N CYS A 29 12.54 15.55 13.52
CA CYS A 29 12.11 16.91 13.85
C CYS A 29 11.30 17.04 15.15
N GLY A 30 11.09 15.95 15.88
CA GLY A 30 10.37 15.95 17.16
C GLY A 30 8.87 16.28 17.02
N GLN A 31 8.33 16.27 15.80
CA GLN A 31 6.92 16.53 15.54
C GLN A 31 6.09 15.28 15.83
N SER A 32 4.89 15.47 16.40
CA SER A 32 3.90 14.40 16.52
C SER A 32 3.31 14.11 15.15
N ALA A 33 3.33 12.84 14.75
CA ALA A 33 2.72 12.34 13.53
C ALA A 33 1.84 11.14 13.86
N LYS A 34 0.78 10.94 13.08
CA LYS A 34 -0.18 9.86 13.23
C LYS A 34 -0.11 8.94 12.03
N LEU A 35 0.23 7.66 12.22
CA LEU A 35 0.34 6.70 11.12
C LEU A 35 -1.02 6.38 10.48
N ASN A 36 -2.12 6.59 11.20
CA ASN A 36 -3.48 6.47 10.68
C ASN A 36 -3.96 7.69 9.88
N GLU A 37 -3.15 8.75 9.79
CA GLU A 37 -3.42 9.95 8.98
C GLU A 37 -2.45 10.05 7.78
N LEU A 38 -1.86 8.92 7.36
CA LEU A 38 -1.01 8.87 6.18
C LEU A 38 -1.85 9.01 4.91
N GLU A 39 -1.68 10.13 4.22
CA GLU A 39 -2.14 10.30 2.84
C GLU A 39 -1.15 9.62 1.91
N PHE A 40 -1.53 8.46 1.36
CA PHE A 40 -0.74 7.78 0.34
C PHE A 40 -0.93 8.50 -1.00
N GLU A 41 0.06 9.30 -1.40
CA GLU A 41 0.03 10.02 -2.70
C GLU A 41 0.14 9.08 -3.91
N ARG A 42 0.62 7.85 -3.72
CA ARG A 42 0.75 6.83 -4.78
C ARG A 42 -0.36 5.79 -4.65
N PRO A 43 -0.86 5.22 -5.77
CA PRO A 43 -1.83 4.15 -5.71
C PRO A 43 -1.26 3.01 -4.87
N ALA A 44 -1.96 2.62 -3.82
CA ALA A 44 -1.68 1.46 -3.00
C ALA A 44 -2.93 0.59 -3.03
N ALA A 45 -2.76 -0.70 -3.29
CA ALA A 45 -3.85 -1.67 -3.31
C ALA A 45 -3.46 -2.89 -2.48
N PHE A 46 -4.45 -3.49 -1.83
CA PHE A 46 -4.33 -4.76 -1.14
C PHE A 46 -5.14 -5.81 -1.89
N GLY A 47 -4.56 -6.98 -2.10
CA GLY A 47 -5.21 -8.09 -2.81
C GLY A 47 -4.66 -9.44 -2.35
N SER A 48 -5.43 -10.50 -2.62
CA SER A 48 -5.01 -11.87 -2.32
C SER A 48 -3.94 -12.39 -3.28
N PHE A 49 -3.83 -11.79 -4.47
CA PHE A 49 -2.91 -12.16 -5.53
C PHE A 49 -2.36 -10.90 -6.21
N GLU A 50 -1.12 -10.97 -6.69
CA GLU A 50 -0.42 -9.89 -7.37
C GLU A 50 0.17 -10.39 -8.70
N LEU A 51 0.14 -9.53 -9.72
CA LEU A 51 0.86 -9.70 -10.98
C LEU A 51 1.85 -8.54 -11.10
N GLU A 52 3.16 -8.84 -11.09
CA GLU A 52 4.22 -7.84 -11.13
C GLU A 52 5.01 -7.92 -12.44
N VAL A 53 5.28 -6.76 -13.04
CA VAL A 53 6.11 -6.63 -14.24
C VAL A 53 7.17 -5.56 -13.99
N PHE A 54 8.44 -5.94 -14.13
CA PHE A 54 9.58 -5.05 -13.92
C PHE A 54 10.07 -4.46 -15.24
N ASN A 55 10.26 -3.15 -15.27
CA ASN A 55 10.82 -2.41 -16.41
C ASN A 55 10.30 -2.89 -17.77
N PRO A 56 8.99 -2.83 -18.04
CA PRO A 56 8.42 -3.39 -19.26
C PRO A 56 8.84 -2.67 -20.55
N GLU A 57 9.64 -1.60 -20.45
CA GLU A 57 10.00 -0.67 -21.54
C GLU A 57 8.78 -0.16 -22.34
N ALA A 58 7.57 -0.32 -21.79
CA ALA A 58 6.32 -0.11 -22.51
C ALA A 58 5.86 1.35 -22.51
N GLY A 59 6.51 2.23 -21.73
CA GLY A 59 5.94 3.53 -21.41
C GLY A 59 4.65 3.32 -20.62
N ASP A 60 3.51 3.47 -21.29
CA ASP A 60 2.17 3.16 -20.76
C ASP A 60 1.68 1.78 -21.22
N LEU A 61 0.72 1.21 -20.48
CA LEU A 61 0.06 -0.02 -20.91
C LEU A 61 -0.76 0.24 -22.18
N PRO A 62 -0.66 -0.59 -23.23
CA PRO A 62 -1.43 -0.43 -24.45
C PRO A 62 -2.95 -0.43 -24.18
N ASP A 63 -3.70 0.34 -24.97
CA ASP A 63 -5.16 0.34 -24.90
C ASP A 63 -5.70 -1.09 -25.03
N GLY A 64 -6.58 -1.48 -24.11
CA GLY A 64 -7.20 -2.81 -24.09
C GLY A 64 -6.35 -3.92 -23.45
N PHE A 65 -5.13 -3.63 -22.99
CA PHE A 65 -4.30 -4.62 -22.29
C PHE A 65 -4.94 -5.07 -20.96
N ILE A 66 -5.33 -4.11 -20.11
CA ILE A 66 -6.01 -4.41 -18.83
C ILE A 66 -7.35 -5.13 -19.06
N PRO A 67 -8.28 -4.65 -19.92
CA PRO A 67 -9.51 -5.38 -20.23
C PRO A 67 -9.29 -6.82 -20.70
N SER A 68 -8.24 -7.07 -21.48
CA SER A 68 -7.92 -8.42 -21.97
C SER A 68 -7.42 -9.33 -20.85
N LEU A 69 -6.61 -8.79 -19.92
CA LEU A 69 -6.19 -9.49 -18.72
C LEU A 69 -7.36 -9.78 -17.78
N GLU A 70 -8.23 -8.79 -17.54
CA GLU A 70 -9.43 -8.96 -16.72
C GLU A 70 -10.36 -10.05 -17.29
N GLN A 71 -10.53 -10.09 -18.62
CA GLN A 71 -11.28 -11.14 -19.29
C GLN A 71 -10.65 -12.52 -19.10
N ALA A 72 -9.32 -12.62 -19.19
CA ALA A 72 -8.61 -13.88 -19.02
C ALA A 72 -8.63 -14.38 -17.55
N LEU A 73 -8.56 -13.46 -16.59
CA LEU A 73 -8.59 -13.78 -15.16
C LEU A 73 -10.01 -13.95 -14.60
N GLY A 74 -11.02 -13.41 -15.29
CA GLY A 74 -12.41 -13.39 -14.84
C GLY A 74 -12.66 -12.46 -13.63
N THR A 75 -11.79 -11.48 -13.41
CA THR A 75 -11.89 -10.51 -12.31
C THR A 75 -11.37 -9.14 -12.74
N GLN A 76 -11.85 -8.08 -12.07
CA GLN A 76 -11.33 -6.72 -12.24
C GLN A 76 -9.91 -6.62 -11.67
N ILE A 77 -9.09 -5.78 -12.29
CA ILE A 77 -7.70 -5.54 -11.92
C ILE A 77 -7.53 -4.07 -11.53
N THR A 78 -6.79 -3.82 -10.45
CA THR A 78 -6.33 -2.47 -10.09
C THR A 78 -4.86 -2.32 -10.47
N THR A 79 -4.55 -1.41 -11.38
CA THR A 79 -3.17 -1.12 -11.77
C THR A 79 -2.51 -0.19 -10.74
N VAL A 80 -1.37 -0.61 -10.21
CA VAL A 80 -0.57 0.16 -9.27
C VAL A 80 0.81 0.41 -9.87
N TRP A 81 1.10 1.68 -10.19
CA TRP A 81 2.42 2.06 -10.71
C TRP A 81 3.40 2.27 -9.57
N ARG A 82 4.50 1.52 -9.59
CA ARG A 82 5.58 1.62 -8.61
C ARG A 82 6.88 1.95 -9.33
N HIS A 83 7.53 3.02 -8.89
CA HIS A 83 8.94 3.24 -9.21
C HIS A 83 9.78 2.45 -8.22
N ILE A 84 10.64 1.56 -8.72
CA ILE A 84 11.58 0.75 -7.94
C ILE A 84 12.99 1.31 -8.14
#